data_AF-A0A3P1VUL0-F1
#
_entry.id   AF-A0A3P1VUL0-F1
#
_cell.length_a   1.000
_cell.length_b   1.000
_cell.length_c   1.000
_cell.angle_alpha   90.00
_cell.angle_beta   90.00
_cell.angle_gamma   90.00
#
_symmetry.space_group_name_H-M   'P 1'
#
loop_
_entity.id
_entity.type
_entity.pdbx_description
1 polymer ?
#
loop_
_entity_poly.entity_id
_entity_poly.type
_entity_poly.pdbx_seq_one_letter_code
_entity_poly.pdbx_strand_id
1 'polypeptide(L)'
;MTEITIKNKYFLGHYDYITVWAADEEYHLKYNSEITFFTSEKEEKITISLFFFKKGKMIIECSEKSEIFIELKSDVKKTLILNLLNLFISVMAMLVIPSIYGINIQTILVIIISVFFIFFYNMIFAVETIKLIEK
;
A
#
# COMPACT_ATOMS: atom_id res chain seq x y z
N MET A 1 6.87 4.11 29.52
CA MET A 1 7.62 4.00 28.26
C MET A 1 7.19 2.70 27.62
N THR A 2 6.69 2.78 26.40
CA THR A 2 6.10 1.66 25.66
C THR A 2 6.97 1.37 24.47
N GLU A 3 7.35 0.11 24.30
CA GLU A 3 8.08 -0.37 23.14
C GLU A 3 7.10 -0.71 22.02
N ILE A 4 7.32 -0.17 20.82
CA ILE A 4 6.49 -0.43 19.64
C ILE A 4 7.37 -1.05 18.57
N THR A 5 7.00 -2.27 18.15
CA THR A 5 7.66 -2.97 17.06
C THR A 5 6.73 -3.06 15.86
N ILE A 6 7.19 -2.56 14.71
CA ILE A 6 6.45 -2.58 13.44
C ILE A 6 7.17 -3.49 12.46
N LYS A 7 6.48 -4.53 11.99
CA LYS A 7 6.99 -5.49 11.01
C LYS A 7 6.31 -5.35 9.67
N ASN A 8 7.10 -5.22 8.61
CA ASN A 8 6.57 -5.22 7.25
C ASN A 8 6.44 -6.65 6.69
N LYS A 9 5.21 -7.13 6.52
CA LYS A 9 4.88 -8.36 5.79
C LYS A 9 4.16 -8.11 4.47
N TYR A 10 4.01 -6.86 4.06
CA TYR A 10 3.39 -6.51 2.80
C TYR A 10 4.44 -6.63 1.69
N PHE A 11 4.24 -7.59 0.79
CA PHE A 11 5.13 -7.81 -0.34
C PHE A 11 4.79 -6.84 -1.48
N LEU A 12 5.75 -5.99 -1.83
CA LEU A 12 5.66 -5.06 -2.95
C LEU A 12 6.54 -5.55 -4.08
N GLY A 13 5.97 -6.30 -5.03
CA GLY A 13 6.75 -6.84 -6.14
C GLY A 13 7.63 -5.83 -6.88
N HIS A 14 7.28 -4.53 -6.87
CA HIS A 14 8.04 -3.45 -7.52
C HIS A 14 8.56 -2.35 -6.60
N TYR A 15 8.29 -2.39 -5.29
CA TYR A 15 8.77 -1.35 -4.36
C TYR A 15 9.70 -1.96 -3.32
N ASP A 16 10.81 -1.28 -3.10
CA ASP A 16 11.84 -1.77 -2.19
C ASP A 16 11.44 -1.67 -0.72
N TYR A 17 10.59 -0.71 -0.36
CA TYR A 17 10.21 -0.43 1.03
C TYR A 17 8.85 0.26 1.18
N ILE A 18 8.37 0.30 2.43
CA ILE A 18 7.23 1.10 2.90
C ILE A 18 7.78 2.20 3.80
N THR A 19 7.30 3.43 3.64
CA THR A 19 7.62 4.53 4.55
C THR A 19 6.66 4.51 5.72
N VAL A 20 7.23 4.50 6.92
CA VAL A 20 6.50 4.63 8.18
C VAL A 20 7.01 5.88 8.89
N TRP A 21 6.10 6.79 9.26
CA TRP A 21 6.42 7.89 10.16
C TRP A 21 5.85 7.57 11.54
N ALA A 22 6.72 7.54 12.54
CA ALA A 22 6.38 7.27 13.94
C ALA A 22 7.44 7.92 14.83
N ALA A 23 7.08 8.33 16.06
CA ALA A 23 7.98 9.01 16.99
C ALA A 23 8.72 10.21 16.36
N ASP A 24 8.02 11.00 15.54
CA ASP A 24 8.57 12.12 14.76
C ASP A 24 9.70 11.78 13.77
N GLU A 25 9.98 10.48 13.55
CA GLU A 25 10.99 9.99 12.62
C GLU A 25 10.37 9.34 11.38
N GLU A 26 11.17 9.18 10.34
CA GLU A 26 10.82 8.48 9.09
C GLU A 26 11.64 7.21 8.94
N TYR A 27 10.96 6.09 8.71
CA TYR A 27 11.57 4.77 8.57
C TYR A 27 11.19 4.12 7.24
N HIS A 28 12.17 3.52 6.58
CA HIS A 28 11.97 2.79 5.32
C HIS A 28 12.07 1.28 5.58
N LEU A 29 10.91 0.63 5.69
CA LEU A 29 10.83 -0.81 5.95
C LEU A 29 10.76 -1.63 4.67
N LYS A 30 11.84 -2.34 4.36
CA LYS A 30 11.86 -3.37 3.32
C LYS A 30 10.94 -4.54 3.66
N TYR A 31 10.58 -5.34 2.67
CA TYR A 31 9.81 -6.56 2.90
C TYR A 31 10.52 -7.48 3.91
N ASN A 32 9.76 -8.01 4.87
CA ASN A 32 10.23 -8.82 6.00
C ASN A 32 11.18 -8.13 6.99
N SER A 33 11.40 -6.82 6.87
CA SER A 33 12.12 -6.05 7.90
C SER A 33 11.18 -5.60 9.03
N GLU A 34 11.78 -5.22 10.14
CA GLU A 34 11.10 -4.66 11.30
C GLU A 34 11.87 -3.47 11.85
N ILE A 35 11.14 -2.59 12.52
CA ILE A 35 11.69 -1.48 13.31
C ILE A 35 11.10 -1.54 14.70
N THR A 36 11.88 -1.07 15.67
CA THR A 36 11.45 -0.95 17.05
C THR A 36 11.85 0.43 17.55
N PHE A 37 10.92 1.10 18.21
CA PHE A 37 11.17 2.39 18.85
C PHE A 37 10.38 2.45 20.15
N PHE A 38 10.74 3.41 20.99
CA PHE A 38 10.09 3.61 22.28
C PHE A 38 9.40 4.96 22.31
N THR A 39 8.19 4.98 22.86
CA THR A 39 7.43 6.21 23.09
C THR A 39 7.08 6.36 24.57
N SER A 40 7.06 7.60 25.05
CA SER A 40 6.49 7.93 26.36
C SER A 40 5.17 8.68 26.23
N GLU A 41 4.71 8.90 25.00
CA GLU A 41 3.42 9.51 24.74
C GLU A 41 2.29 8.55 25.14
N LYS A 42 1.17 9.12 25.58
CA LYS A 42 -0.04 8.33 25.85
C LYS A 42 -0.68 7.81 24.57
N GLU A 43 -0.46 8.51 23.47
CA GLU A 43 -0.98 8.18 22.15
C GLU A 43 0.13 8.36 21.12
N GLU A 44 0.42 7.34 20.33
CA GLU A 44 1.43 7.38 19.28
C GLU A 44 0.75 7.45 17.90
N LYS A 45 1.18 8.40 17.06
CA LYS A 45 0.61 8.56 15.72
C LYS A 45 1.50 7.94 14.66
N ILE A 46 1.06 6.81 14.12
CA ILE A 46 1.75 6.12 13.05
C ILE A 46 1.15 6.48 11.71
N THR A 47 1.98 6.96 10.78
CA THR A 47 1.59 7.19 9.40
C THR A 47 2.30 6.19 8.49
N ILE A 48 1.60 5.63 7.50
CA ILE A 48 2.15 4.65 6.57
C ILE A 48 1.91 5.11 5.14
N SER A 49 2.91 4.92 4.28
CA SER A 49 2.76 5.11 2.85
C SER A 49 3.71 4.23 2.04
N LEU A 50 3.33 3.99 0.79
CA LEU A 50 4.19 3.44 -0.25
C LEU A 50 4.87 4.54 -1.08
N PHE A 51 4.50 5.81 -0.89
CA PHE A 51 5.00 6.97 -1.64
C PHE A 51 5.34 8.12 -0.70
N PHE A 52 5.91 9.19 -1.28
CA PHE A 52 6.12 10.46 -0.58
C PHE A 52 4.85 11.08 0.03
N PHE A 53 3.66 10.68 -0.43
CA PHE A 53 2.40 11.17 0.10
C PHE A 53 1.93 10.35 1.31
N LYS A 54 1.81 10.99 2.47
CA LYS A 54 1.20 10.39 3.68
C LYS A 54 -0.23 9.91 3.38
N LYS A 55 -0.52 8.61 3.43
CA LYS A 55 -1.82 8.06 3.03
C LYS A 55 -2.60 7.35 4.15
N GLY A 56 -1.93 6.54 4.98
CA GLY A 56 -2.55 5.90 6.16
C GLY A 56 -2.13 6.59 7.44
N LYS A 57 -3.06 6.90 8.36
CA LYS A 57 -2.77 7.45 9.69
C LYS A 57 -3.52 6.63 10.74
N MET A 58 -2.84 6.26 11.81
CA MET A 58 -3.38 5.53 12.95
C MET A 58 -2.91 6.22 14.23
N ILE A 59 -3.76 6.21 15.26
CA ILE A 59 -3.42 6.65 16.61
C ILE A 59 -3.49 5.40 17.48
N ILE A 60 -2.42 5.12 18.22
CA ILE A 60 -2.29 3.96 19.08
C ILE A 60 -2.23 4.45 20.52
N GLU A 61 -3.15 3.98 21.36
CA GLU A 61 -3.13 4.30 22.78
C GLU A 61 -2.09 3.41 23.50
N CYS A 62 -1.12 4.04 24.15
CA CYS A 62 0.02 3.39 24.80
C CYS A 62 -0.14 3.31 26.34
N SER A 63 -1.28 3.76 26.88
CA SER A 63 -1.48 4.04 28.31
C SER A 63 -1.30 2.83 29.25
N GLU A 64 -1.44 1.60 28.74
CA GLU A 64 -1.41 0.37 29.56
C GLU A 64 -0.43 -0.73 29.08
N LYS A 65 0.20 -0.59 27.91
CA LYS A 65 1.03 -1.65 27.31
C LYS A 65 2.52 -1.35 27.48
N SER A 66 3.29 -2.33 27.95
CA SER A 66 4.76 -2.27 27.95
C SER A 66 5.33 -2.47 26.56
N GLU A 67 4.67 -3.31 25.75
CA GLU A 67 5.10 -3.69 24.41
C GLU A 67 3.87 -3.76 23.47
N ILE A 68 4.02 -3.28 22.24
CA ILE A 68 2.99 -3.31 21.18
C ILE A 68 3.62 -3.86 19.90
N PHE A 69 3.04 -4.94 19.35
CA PHE A 69 3.50 -5.54 18.10
C PHE A 69 2.52 -5.28 16.98
N ILE A 70 3.01 -4.70 15.89
CA ILE A 70 2.21 -4.29 14.74
C ILE A 70 2.75 -4.96 13.49
N GLU A 71 1.91 -5.75 12.84
CA GLU A 71 2.25 -6.41 11.58
C GLU A 71 1.50 -5.77 10.41
N LEU A 72 2.25 -5.23 9.44
CA LEU A 72 1.71 -4.67 8.20
C LEU A 72 1.49 -5.81 7.20
N LYS A 73 0.24 -6.17 6.92
CA LYS A 73 -0.12 -7.21 5.94
C LYS A 73 -0.95 -6.65 4.80
N SER A 74 -0.94 -7.35 3.67
CA SER A 74 -1.91 -7.09 2.62
C SER A 74 -3.30 -7.58 3.03
N ASP A 75 -4.31 -6.75 2.80
CA ASP A 75 -5.71 -7.14 2.80
C ASP A 75 -5.96 -8.02 1.58
N VAL A 76 -5.79 -9.33 1.75
CA VAL A 76 -5.93 -10.32 0.69
C VAL A 76 -7.25 -10.16 -0.05
N LYS A 77 -8.35 -9.86 0.65
CA LYS A 77 -9.68 -9.69 0.04
C LYS A 77 -9.73 -8.46 -0.88
N LYS A 78 -9.31 -7.29 -0.37
CA LYS A 78 -9.30 -6.06 -1.18
C LYS A 78 -8.31 -6.16 -2.35
N THR A 79 -7.14 -6.71 -2.11
CA THR A 79 -6.11 -6.90 -3.15
C THR A 79 -6.59 -7.82 -4.26
N LEU A 80 -7.28 -8.91 -3.92
CA LEU A 80 -7.90 -9.81 -4.90
C LEU A 80 -8.97 -9.10 -5.72
N ILE A 81 -9.87 -8.34 -5.08
CA ILE A 81 -10.94 -7.59 -5.76
C ILE A 81 -10.35 -6.57 -6.73
N LEU A 82 -9.32 -5.83 -6.30
CA LEU A 82 -8.65 -4.84 -7.13
C LEU A 82 -7.99 -5.49 -8.35
N ASN A 83 -7.25 -6.58 -8.14
CA ASN A 83 -6.61 -7.33 -9.23
C ASN A 83 -7.62 -7.87 -10.24
N LEU A 84 -8.76 -8.39 -9.78
CA LEU A 84 -9.86 -8.83 -10.65
C LEU A 84 -10.46 -7.68 -11.46
N LEU A 85 -10.71 -6.53 -10.82
CA LEU A 85 -11.23 -5.35 -11.50
C LEU A 85 -10.26 -4.86 -12.59
N ASN A 86 -8.96 -4.82 -12.29
CA ASN A 86 -7.95 -4.42 -13.28
C ASN A 86 -7.85 -5.37 -14.47
N LEU A 87 -7.89 -6.67 -14.20
CA LEU A 87 -7.89 -7.68 -15.25
C LEU A 87 -9.10 -7.47 -16.15
N PHE A 88 -10.29 -7.27 -15.55
CA PHE A 88 -11.51 -7.00 -16.28
C PHE A 88 -11.41 -5.73 -17.15
N ILE A 89 -10.97 -4.60 -16.57
CA ILE A 89 -10.82 -3.34 -17.31
C ILE A 89 -9.80 -3.50 -18.46
N SER A 90 -8.69 -4.19 -18.21
CA SER A 90 -7.63 -4.39 -19.22
C SER A 90 -8.13 -5.25 -20.38
N VAL A 91 -8.86 -6.33 -20.10
CA VAL A 91 -9.49 -7.17 -21.12
C VAL A 91 -10.53 -6.38 -21.90
N MET A 92 -11.39 -5.60 -21.22
CA MET A 92 -12.39 -4.76 -21.88
C MET A 92 -11.74 -3.71 -22.78
N ALA A 93 -10.64 -3.07 -22.34
CA ALA A 93 -9.90 -2.13 -23.16
C ALA A 93 -9.33 -2.79 -24.43
N MET A 94 -8.75 -3.98 -24.30
CA MET A 94 -8.21 -4.73 -25.45
C MET A 94 -9.29 -5.21 -26.44
N LEU A 95 -10.53 -5.44 -25.99
CA LEU A 95 -11.63 -5.92 -26.86
C LEU A 95 -12.44 -4.77 -27.48
N VAL A 96 -12.77 -3.75 -26.69
CA VAL A 96 -13.69 -2.66 -27.08
C VAL A 96 -12.98 -1.64 -27.96
N ILE A 97 -11.74 -1.27 -27.64
CA ILE A 97 -11.06 -0.18 -28.35
C ILE A 97 -10.76 -0.59 -29.82
N PRO A 98 -10.24 -1.79 -30.12
CA PRO A 98 -10.05 -2.23 -31.50
C PRO A 98 -11.34 -2.51 -32.28
N SER A 99 -12.42 -2.92 -31.60
CA SER A 99 -13.69 -3.21 -32.29
C SER A 99 -14.42 -1.94 -32.73
N ILE A 100 -14.27 -0.82 -32.01
CA ILE A 100 -14.89 0.46 -32.38
C ILE A 100 -14.04 1.22 -33.41
N TYR A 101 -12.72 1.24 -33.25
CA TYR A 101 -11.82 2.13 -34.02
C TYR A 101 -10.95 1.39 -35.05
N GLY A 102 -11.04 0.06 -35.13
CA GLY A 102 -10.12 -0.77 -35.89
C GLY A 102 -8.73 -0.85 -35.24
N ILE A 103 -7.90 -1.77 -35.73
CA ILE A 103 -6.50 -1.89 -35.27
C ILE A 103 -5.66 -0.90 -36.06
N ASN A 104 -5.27 0.21 -35.41
CA ASN A 104 -4.32 1.17 -35.95
C ASN A 104 -3.40 1.71 -34.83
N ILE A 105 -2.38 2.48 -35.20
CA ILE A 105 -1.38 3.02 -34.27
C ILE A 105 -2.03 3.86 -33.15
N GLN A 106 -3.06 4.65 -33.44
CA GLN A 106 -3.75 5.46 -32.43
C GLN A 106 -4.47 4.57 -31.41
N THR A 107 -5.16 3.52 -31.89
CA THR A 107 -5.82 2.53 -31.04
C THR A 107 -4.84 1.82 -30.10
N ILE A 108 -3.66 1.44 -30.61
CA ILE A 108 -2.59 0.84 -29.81
C ILE A 108 -2.10 1.82 -28.74
N LEU A 109 -1.93 3.10 -29.09
CA LEU A 109 -1.45 4.14 -28.19
C LEU A 109 -2.44 4.39 -27.04
N VAL A 110 -3.75 4.37 -27.33
CA VAL A 110 -4.81 4.47 -26.31
C VAL A 110 -4.80 3.27 -25.37
N ILE A 111 -4.57 2.05 -25.87
CA ILE A 111 -4.46 0.86 -25.02
C ILE A 111 -3.25 0.99 -24.07
N ILE A 112 -2.09 1.41 -24.58
CA ILE A 112 -0.88 1.62 -23.78
C ILE A 112 -1.13 2.65 -22.67
N ILE A 113 -1.73 3.79 -23.01
CA ILE A 113 -2.08 4.84 -22.04
C ILE A 113 -3.06 4.30 -20.99
N SER A 114 -4.04 3.52 -21.41
CA SER A 114 -5.04 2.94 -20.49
C SER A 114 -4.40 1.96 -19.50
N VAL A 115 -3.53 1.07 -19.97
CA VAL A 115 -2.76 0.14 -19.12
C VAL A 115 -1.85 0.92 -18.16
N PHE A 116 -1.23 2.00 -18.64
CA PHE A 116 -0.42 2.89 -17.81
C PHE A 116 -1.26 3.49 -16.67
N PHE A 117 -2.43 4.07 -16.94
CA PHE A 117 -3.28 4.63 -15.88
C PHE A 117 -3.77 3.57 -14.87
N ILE A 118 -4.07 2.35 -15.32
CA ILE A 118 -4.43 1.24 -14.44
C ILE A 118 -3.27 0.91 -13.48
N PHE A 119 -2.03 0.90 -13.98
CA PHE A 119 -0.85 0.70 -13.15
C PHE A 119 -0.71 1.78 -12.06
N PHE A 120 -0.87 3.06 -12.41
CA PHE A 120 -0.83 4.16 -11.44
C PHE A 120 -1.98 4.12 -10.43
N TYR A 121 -3.17 3.68 -10.85
CA TYR A 121 -4.29 3.50 -9.95
C TYR A 121 -4.02 2.40 -8.90
N ASN A 122 -3.42 1.28 -9.33
CA ASN A 122 -3.03 0.19 -8.43
C ASN A 122 -2.01 0.59 -7.39
N MET A 123 -1.05 1.39 -7.83
CA MET A 123 -0.04 1.99 -6.98
C MET A 123 -0.70 2.75 -5.81
N ILE A 124 -1.68 3.61 -6.10
CA ILE A 124 -2.40 4.40 -5.10
C ILE A 124 -3.23 3.52 -4.17
N PHE A 125 -3.94 2.52 -4.70
CA PHE A 125 -4.80 1.64 -3.91
C PHE A 125 -4.04 0.62 -3.05
N ALA A 126 -2.82 0.25 -3.43
CA ALA A 126 -1.98 -0.69 -2.67
C ALA A 126 -1.73 -0.22 -1.21
N VAL A 127 -1.66 1.08 -0.95
CA VAL A 127 -1.52 1.59 0.43
C VAL A 127 -2.77 1.33 1.26
N GLU A 128 -3.95 1.44 0.64
CA GLU A 128 -5.25 1.23 1.30
C GLU A 128 -5.55 -0.24 1.57
N THR A 129 -4.81 -1.14 0.92
CA THR A 129 -4.87 -2.57 1.22
C THR A 129 -3.91 -2.96 2.33
N ILE A 130 -3.01 -2.09 2.80
CA ILE A 130 -2.19 -2.41 3.98
C ILE A 130 -3.09 -2.42 5.21
N LYS A 131 -3.24 -3.60 5.81
CA LYS A 131 -3.86 -3.82 7.11
C LYS A 131 -2.79 -3.88 8.19
N LEU A 132 -3.04 -3.18 9.28
CA LEU A 132 -2.29 -3.39 10.51
C LEU A 132 -2.98 -4.48 11.32
N ILE A 133 -2.18 -5.39 11.86
CA ILE A 133 -2.64 -6.43 12.78
C ILE A 133 -1.83 -6.25 14.07
N GLU A 134 -2.52 -5.94 15.14
CA GLU A 134 -1.93 -5.98 16.47
C GLU A 134 -1.82 -7.44 16.92
N LYS A 135 -0.67 -7.82 17.48
CA LYS A 135 -0.44 -9.15 18.07
C LYS A 135 -0.22 -9.07 19.56
#